data_AF-A0A2G5BCQ1-F1
#
_entry.id   AF-A0A2G5BCQ1-F1
#
_cell.length_a   1.000
_cell.length_b   1.000
_cell.length_c   1.000
_cell.angle_alpha   90.00
_cell.angle_beta   90.00
_cell.angle_gamma   90.00
#
_symmetry.space_group_name_H-M   'P 1'
#
loop_
_entity.id
_entity.type
_entity.pdbx_description
1 polymer ?
#
loop_
_entity_poly.entity_id
_entity_poly.type
_entity_poly.pdbx_seq_one_letter_code
_entity_poly.pdbx_strand_id
1 'polypeptide(L)'
;MQKAHDTESESQALSNNSNSSNKDDKRRSRRRATNDSPDVRASKLISYILRHGAVKEGLELRDDGSILVSELLAFPRLKSMSFEKLKQIVDTDNKKRYVLFQESQGSAEPVWYIRATQGHTLEVKQLPLVKITPENMPDCIVHGTIKSKIPLIMKGGLSRMARTHIHFATGLPSDKAVISGMRTTADAFIYIDKVKAIKDGIEFYLSENGVVLSEGLDKSGLIPPSYFEKVELKNIDK
;
A
#
# COMPACT_ATOMS: atom_id res chain seq x y z
N MET A 1 -26.82 36.48 71.22
CA MET A 1 -27.56 35.48 72.00
C MET A 1 -28.01 34.39 71.03
N GLN A 2 -27.81 33.08 71.25
CA GLN A 2 -27.13 32.41 72.37
C GLN A 2 -26.43 31.11 71.87
N LYS A 3 -25.57 30.52 72.71
CA LYS A 3 -24.77 29.28 72.52
C LYS A 3 -25.64 28.06 72.11
N ALA A 4 -25.23 27.04 71.35
CA ALA A 4 -23.94 26.33 71.13
C ALA A 4 -23.67 25.14 72.09
N HIS A 5 -22.97 24.11 71.58
CA HIS A 5 -22.63 22.79 72.16
C HIS A 5 -23.80 21.77 72.26
N ASP A 6 -23.67 20.43 72.18
CA ASP A 6 -22.63 19.46 71.68
C ASP A 6 -23.33 18.06 71.57
N THR A 7 -22.78 16.87 71.21
CA THR A 7 -21.39 16.35 71.06
C THR A 7 -21.32 15.19 70.00
N GLU A 8 -20.14 14.56 69.91
CA GLU A 8 -19.65 13.38 69.16
C GLU A 8 -20.46 12.06 69.15
N SER A 9 -20.26 11.25 68.09
CA SER A 9 -19.75 9.86 68.23
C SER A 9 -19.13 9.34 66.91
N GLU A 10 -18.06 8.55 67.00
CA GLU A 10 -17.33 7.99 65.83
C GLU A 10 -17.93 6.66 65.33
N SER A 11 -17.67 6.30 64.06
CA SER A 11 -16.76 5.18 63.70
C SER A 11 -17.01 4.54 62.31
N GLN A 12 -16.02 3.73 61.89
CA GLN A 12 -16.05 2.72 60.80
C GLN A 12 -16.24 3.20 59.35
N ALA A 13 -15.10 3.39 58.67
CA ALA A 13 -15.00 3.24 57.22
C ALA A 13 -14.92 1.76 56.82
N LEU A 14 -15.45 1.37 55.65
CA LEU A 14 -15.05 0.13 54.97
C LEU A 14 -15.46 0.11 53.47
N SER A 15 -14.46 -0.06 52.59
CA SER A 15 -14.58 -0.43 51.16
C SER A 15 -15.24 0.62 50.21
N ASN A 16 -14.95 0.65 48.90
CA ASN A 16 -13.96 -0.11 48.14
C ASN A 16 -13.39 0.70 46.95
N ASN A 17 -12.13 0.46 46.59
CA ASN A 17 -11.41 1.15 45.52
C ASN A 17 -11.13 0.20 44.34
N SER A 18 -11.62 0.51 43.13
CA SER A 18 -11.12 -0.10 41.89
C SER A 18 -11.66 0.54 40.59
N ASN A 19 -11.03 1.62 40.10
CA ASN A 19 -11.27 2.06 38.71
C ASN A 19 -10.08 2.79 38.02
N SER A 20 -8.87 2.21 38.08
CA SER A 20 -7.66 2.74 37.44
C SER A 20 -7.13 1.93 36.25
N SER A 21 -7.51 0.66 36.12
CA SER A 21 -6.91 -0.31 35.18
C SER A 21 -7.17 -0.04 33.69
N ASN A 22 -8.16 0.77 33.34
CA ASN A 22 -8.71 0.86 31.98
C ASN A 22 -8.00 1.85 31.02
N LYS A 23 -6.83 2.40 31.42
CA LYS A 23 -6.06 3.36 30.59
C LYS A 23 -4.77 2.79 29.98
N ASP A 24 -4.07 1.86 30.64
CA ASP A 24 -2.79 1.35 30.15
C ASP A 24 -2.92 0.29 29.04
N ASP A 25 -4.01 -0.48 29.04
CA ASP A 25 -4.21 -1.54 28.04
C ASP A 25 -4.39 -0.96 26.62
N LYS A 26 -5.02 0.22 26.52
CA LYS A 26 -5.11 1.00 25.27
C LYS A 26 -3.76 1.53 24.77
N ARG A 27 -2.71 1.56 25.60
CA ARG A 27 -1.33 1.85 25.18
C ARG A 27 -0.58 0.59 24.73
N ARG A 28 -0.83 -0.57 25.35
CA ARG A 28 -0.17 -1.85 25.01
C ARG A 28 -0.54 -2.39 23.62
N SER A 29 -1.76 -2.13 23.15
CA SER A 29 -2.26 -2.57 21.82
C SER A 29 -1.38 -2.15 20.62
N ARG A 30 -0.61 -1.05 20.71
CA ARG A 30 0.14 -0.46 19.58
C ARG A 30 1.46 -1.13 19.20
N ARG A 31 1.89 -2.21 19.88
CA ARG A 31 3.07 -3.00 19.49
C ARG A 31 2.80 -4.51 19.53
N ARG A 32 1.97 -5.00 18.60
CA ARG A 32 2.15 -6.36 18.09
C ARG A 32 3.52 -6.40 17.40
N ALA A 33 4.53 -6.96 18.07
CA ALA A 33 5.78 -7.28 17.43
C ALA A 33 5.48 -8.24 16.27
N THR A 34 5.77 -7.82 15.04
CA THR A 34 5.60 -8.69 13.89
C THR A 34 6.69 -9.75 13.92
N ASN A 35 6.34 -11.02 13.71
CA ASN A 35 7.29 -12.11 13.44
C ASN A 35 7.95 -11.97 12.04
N ASP A 36 8.18 -10.73 11.62
CA ASP A 36 8.93 -10.40 10.41
C ASP A 36 10.42 -10.62 10.67
N SER A 37 11.08 -11.38 9.79
CA SER A 37 12.53 -11.43 9.73
C SER A 37 13.12 -10.01 9.54
N PRO A 38 14.41 -9.79 9.87
CA PRO A 38 15.09 -8.53 9.57
C PRO A 38 14.86 -8.07 8.12
N ASP A 39 14.93 -8.99 7.17
CA ASP A 39 14.74 -8.77 5.74
C ASP A 39 13.31 -8.31 5.39
N VAL A 40 12.28 -8.89 6.02
CA VAL A 40 10.88 -8.46 5.82
C VAL A 40 10.65 -7.08 6.43
N ARG A 41 11.28 -6.74 7.57
CA ARG A 41 11.23 -5.39 8.16
C ARG A 41 11.95 -4.37 7.28
N ALA A 42 13.13 -4.73 6.76
CA ALA A 42 13.89 -3.94 5.80
C ALA A 42 13.10 -3.67 4.52
N SER A 43 12.54 -4.72 3.89
CA SER A 43 11.72 -4.59 2.68
C SER A 43 10.46 -3.75 2.93
N LYS A 44 9.80 -3.88 4.09
CA LYS A 44 8.68 -3.00 4.47
C LYS A 44 9.11 -1.53 4.63
N LEU A 45 10.30 -1.27 5.17
CA LEU A 45 10.86 0.08 5.29
C LEU A 45 11.23 0.68 3.92
N ILE A 46 11.89 -0.08 3.05
CA ILE A 46 12.23 0.34 1.67
C ILE A 46 10.94 0.63 0.88
N SER A 47 9.94 -0.26 0.94
CA SER A 47 8.61 -0.02 0.39
C SER A 47 7.94 1.24 0.94
N TYR A 48 8.08 1.54 2.23
CA TYR A 48 7.54 2.76 2.82
C TYR A 48 8.26 4.02 2.29
N ILE A 49 9.60 4.03 2.27
CA ILE A 49 10.40 5.16 1.79
C ILE A 49 10.01 5.47 0.34
N LEU A 50 10.17 4.51 -0.57
CA LEU A 50 9.95 4.70 -2.00
C LEU A 50 8.51 5.09 -2.36
N ARG A 51 7.50 4.62 -1.60
CA ARG A 51 6.07 4.82 -1.95
C ARG A 51 5.39 5.96 -1.20
N HIS A 52 5.87 6.32 0.00
CA HIS A 52 5.14 7.16 0.97
C HIS A 52 6.03 8.13 1.75
N GLY A 53 7.33 7.85 1.87
CA GLY A 53 8.21 8.43 2.89
C GLY A 53 9.29 9.38 2.39
N ALA A 54 9.87 9.15 1.21
CA ALA A 54 11.11 9.78 0.72
C ALA A 54 11.27 11.27 1.09
N VAL A 55 10.38 12.13 0.56
CA VAL A 55 10.38 13.58 0.78
C VAL A 55 10.23 13.98 2.26
N LYS A 56 9.54 13.17 3.07
CA LYS A 56 9.33 13.41 4.51
C LYS A 56 10.50 12.95 5.38
N GLU A 57 11.25 11.96 4.91
CA GLU A 57 12.44 11.41 5.58
C GLU A 57 13.73 12.08 5.05
N GLY A 58 13.61 13.10 4.18
CA GLY A 58 14.71 13.96 3.70
C GLY A 58 15.52 13.40 2.53
N LEU A 59 14.99 12.42 1.78
CA LEU A 59 15.64 11.80 0.63
C LEU A 59 15.16 12.44 -0.68
N GLU A 60 16.08 12.66 -1.63
CA GLU A 60 15.72 13.15 -2.95
C GLU A 60 14.97 12.06 -3.74
N LEU A 61 13.86 12.44 -4.37
CA LEU A 61 13.04 11.56 -5.19
C LEU A 61 12.99 12.14 -6.61
N ARG A 62 13.60 11.43 -7.56
CA ARG A 62 13.59 11.81 -8.99
C ARG A 62 12.18 11.69 -9.58
N ASP A 63 11.96 12.35 -10.71
CA ASP A 63 10.68 12.35 -11.43
C ASP A 63 10.14 10.95 -11.77
N ASP A 64 11.01 9.97 -11.97
CA ASP A 64 10.66 8.56 -12.24
C ASP A 64 10.33 7.74 -10.97
N GLY A 65 10.53 8.33 -9.78
CA GLY A 65 10.36 7.69 -8.49
C GLY A 65 11.62 6.98 -7.97
N SER A 66 12.79 7.20 -8.57
CA SER A 66 14.05 6.65 -8.08
C SER A 66 14.75 7.53 -7.04
N ILE A 67 15.50 6.86 -6.16
CA ILE A 67 16.37 7.44 -5.13
C ILE A 67 17.78 6.85 -5.34
N LEU A 68 18.82 7.65 -5.09
CA LEU A 68 20.20 7.19 -5.16
C LEU A 68 20.48 6.16 -4.05
N VAL A 69 21.08 5.02 -4.39
CA VAL A 69 21.23 3.89 -3.44
C VAL A 69 22.18 4.22 -2.29
N SER A 70 23.19 5.07 -2.51
CA SER A 70 24.08 5.54 -1.43
C SER A 70 23.33 6.35 -0.37
N GLU A 71 22.37 7.19 -0.76
CA GLU A 71 21.52 7.95 0.18
C GLU A 71 20.55 7.03 0.93
N LEU A 72 19.90 6.09 0.22
CA LEU A 72 19.01 5.12 0.83
C LEU A 72 19.74 4.24 1.86
N LEU A 73 20.99 3.87 1.59
CA LEU A 73 21.82 3.12 2.54
C LEU A 73 22.43 4.01 3.63
N ALA A 74 22.65 5.31 3.40
CA ALA A 74 23.05 6.26 4.44
C ALA A 74 21.93 6.55 5.47
N PHE A 75 20.66 6.36 5.07
CA PHE A 75 19.49 6.61 5.91
C PHE A 75 19.60 5.90 7.30
N PRO A 76 19.37 6.57 8.44
CA PRO A 76 19.72 6.02 9.76
C PRO A 76 19.10 4.66 10.14
N ARG A 77 17.94 4.30 9.58
CA ARG A 77 17.28 2.99 9.82
C ARG A 77 17.72 1.89 8.84
N LEU A 78 18.54 2.22 7.84
CA LEU A 78 19.13 1.31 6.85
C LEU A 78 20.66 1.28 6.88
N LYS A 79 21.32 2.17 7.65
CA LYS A 79 22.80 2.33 7.74
C LYS A 79 23.62 1.08 8.09
N SER A 80 22.99 0.00 8.58
CA SER A 80 23.64 -1.30 8.81
C SER A 80 23.38 -2.33 7.71
N MET A 81 22.82 -1.92 6.56
CA MET A 81 22.57 -2.74 5.39
C MET A 81 23.68 -2.53 4.36
N SER A 82 24.24 -3.61 3.83
CA SER A 82 25.17 -3.54 2.71
C SER A 82 24.44 -3.50 1.36
N PHE A 83 25.14 -3.09 0.31
CA PHE A 83 24.59 -3.08 -1.05
C PHE A 83 24.14 -4.47 -1.50
N GLU A 84 24.92 -5.51 -1.19
CA GLU A 84 24.61 -6.90 -1.52
C GLU A 84 23.32 -7.35 -0.82
N LYS A 85 23.06 -6.87 0.40
CA LYS A 85 21.83 -7.17 1.12
C LYS A 85 20.61 -6.44 0.53
N LEU A 86 20.77 -5.19 0.09
CA LEU A 86 19.73 -4.50 -0.67
C LEU A 86 19.43 -5.23 -1.99
N LYS A 87 20.48 -5.62 -2.73
CA LYS A 87 20.34 -6.39 -3.97
C LYS A 87 19.61 -7.71 -3.73
N GLN A 88 19.97 -8.46 -2.69
CA GLN A 88 19.27 -9.70 -2.30
C GLN A 88 17.77 -9.45 -2.05
N ILE A 89 17.40 -8.36 -1.37
CA ILE A 89 16.00 -7.99 -1.11
C ILE A 89 15.23 -7.65 -2.41
N VAL A 90 15.90 -7.11 -3.42
CA VAL A 90 15.32 -6.84 -4.75
C VAL A 90 15.19 -8.13 -5.59
N ASP A 91 16.28 -8.90 -5.68
CA ASP A 91 16.34 -10.16 -6.44
C ASP A 91 15.26 -11.14 -5.96
N THR A 92 15.14 -11.31 -4.64
CA THR A 92 14.20 -12.25 -3.99
C THR A 92 12.78 -11.73 -3.84
N ASP A 93 12.45 -10.52 -4.32
CA ASP A 93 11.05 -10.07 -4.27
C ASP A 93 10.18 -10.74 -5.34
N ASN A 94 9.46 -11.78 -4.91
CA ASN A 94 8.42 -12.48 -5.67
C ASN A 94 7.30 -11.56 -6.22
N LYS A 95 7.11 -10.34 -5.69
CA LYS A 95 6.15 -9.36 -6.21
C LYS A 95 6.77 -8.29 -7.12
N LYS A 96 8.10 -8.30 -7.32
CA LYS A 96 8.87 -7.33 -8.11
C LYS A 96 8.43 -5.88 -7.84
N ARG A 97 8.41 -5.50 -6.55
CA ARG A 97 8.02 -4.14 -6.09
C ARG A 97 9.04 -3.07 -6.44
N TYR A 98 10.27 -3.46 -6.76
CA TYR A 98 11.43 -2.60 -6.89
C TYR A 98 12.12 -2.82 -8.23
N VAL A 99 12.71 -1.77 -8.78
CA VAL A 99 13.73 -1.85 -9.83
C VAL A 99 15.00 -1.23 -9.28
N LEU A 100 16.11 -1.95 -9.45
CA LEU A 100 17.45 -1.56 -9.06
C LEU A 100 18.31 -1.54 -10.34
N PHE A 101 18.84 -0.38 -10.69
CA PHE A 101 19.50 -0.15 -11.99
C PHE A 101 20.72 0.76 -11.84
N GLN A 102 21.59 0.77 -12.85
CA GLN A 102 22.70 1.72 -12.95
C GLN A 102 22.42 2.78 -14.01
N GLU A 103 22.94 3.98 -13.79
CA GLU A 103 22.88 5.10 -14.74
C GLU A 103 24.25 5.77 -14.81
N SER A 104 24.72 6.10 -16.02
CA SER A 104 26.03 6.74 -16.20
C SER A 104 25.94 8.24 -15.96
N GLN A 105 26.74 8.75 -15.03
CA GLN A 105 26.88 10.18 -14.77
C GLN A 105 28.03 10.75 -15.61
N GLY A 106 27.85 10.74 -16.93
CA GLY A 106 28.83 11.21 -17.91
C GLY A 106 30.06 10.30 -18.01
N SER A 107 31.20 10.78 -17.52
CA SER A 107 32.49 10.06 -17.50
C SER A 107 32.85 9.49 -16.12
N ALA A 108 31.90 9.44 -15.18
CA ALA A 108 32.07 8.81 -13.88
C ALA A 108 31.57 7.35 -13.89
N GLU A 109 31.96 6.57 -12.88
CA GLU A 109 31.46 5.21 -12.67
C GLU A 109 29.91 5.17 -12.57
N PRO A 110 29.21 4.18 -13.18
CA PRO A 110 27.75 4.15 -13.19
C PRO A 110 27.15 3.96 -11.79
N VAL A 111 26.36 4.93 -11.36
CA VAL A 111 25.78 4.97 -10.01
C VAL A 111 24.47 4.17 -9.93
N TRP A 112 24.21 3.57 -8.77
CA TRP A 112 23.02 2.74 -8.54
C TRP A 112 21.81 3.57 -8.07
N TYR A 113 20.68 3.38 -8.74
CA TYR A 113 19.37 3.93 -8.40
C TYR A 113 18.37 2.81 -8.07
N ILE A 114 17.41 3.10 -7.18
CA ILE A 114 16.31 2.20 -6.84
C ILE A 114 14.98 2.95 -6.82
N ARG A 115 13.95 2.40 -7.49
CA ARG A 115 12.56 2.89 -7.46
C ARG A 115 11.58 1.80 -7.06
N ALA A 116 10.33 2.18 -6.76
CA ALA A 116 9.22 1.24 -6.68
C ALA A 116 8.42 1.19 -7.98
N THR A 117 7.99 -0.01 -8.41
CA THR A 117 7.27 -0.22 -9.68
C THR A 117 5.85 0.33 -9.71
N GLN A 118 5.20 0.47 -8.54
CA GLN A 118 3.84 0.99 -8.39
C GLN A 118 3.52 1.26 -6.91
N GLY A 119 2.31 1.77 -6.64
CA GLY A 119 1.72 1.79 -5.30
C GLY A 119 2.05 3.03 -4.47
N HIS A 120 2.58 4.07 -5.13
CA HIS A 120 2.86 5.38 -4.56
C HIS A 120 1.60 6.07 -4.00
N THR A 121 1.80 6.78 -2.89
CA THR A 121 0.94 7.88 -2.42
C THR A 121 1.66 9.22 -2.49
N LEU A 122 2.98 9.22 -2.73
CA LEU A 122 3.70 10.36 -3.25
C LEU A 122 3.33 10.55 -4.73
N GLU A 123 3.38 11.79 -5.19
CA GLU A 123 3.31 12.11 -6.61
C GLU A 123 4.66 11.77 -7.27
N VAL A 124 4.61 11.10 -8.41
CA VAL A 124 5.79 10.68 -9.19
C VAL A 124 5.49 11.05 -10.64
N LYS A 125 6.18 12.06 -11.16
CA LYS A 125 5.77 12.76 -12.39
C LYS A 125 5.87 11.92 -13.66
N GLN A 126 6.86 11.01 -13.69
CA GLN A 126 7.29 10.28 -14.89
C GLN A 126 7.58 8.81 -14.56
N LEU A 127 6.74 8.18 -13.72
CA LEU A 127 6.85 6.75 -13.42
C LEU A 127 6.74 5.94 -14.73
N PRO A 128 7.69 5.04 -15.06
CA PRO A 128 7.65 4.29 -16.32
C PRO A 128 6.47 3.30 -16.38
N LEU A 129 5.43 3.71 -17.09
CA LEU A 129 4.18 2.99 -17.28
C LEU A 129 3.86 2.93 -18.78
N VAL A 130 3.54 1.74 -19.30
CA VAL A 130 3.14 1.56 -20.70
C VAL A 130 1.63 1.76 -20.81
N LYS A 131 1.18 2.73 -21.62
CA LYS A 131 -0.27 2.93 -21.85
C LYS A 131 -0.88 1.69 -22.51
N ILE A 132 -2.03 1.26 -22.01
CA ILE A 132 -2.76 0.12 -22.55
C ILE A 132 -3.57 0.56 -23.77
N THR A 133 -3.44 -0.22 -24.84
CA THR A 133 -4.07 -0.05 -26.15
C THR A 133 -4.64 -1.41 -26.60
N PRO A 134 -5.45 -1.50 -27.67
CA PRO A 134 -5.99 -2.78 -28.13
C PRO A 134 -4.94 -3.86 -28.41
N GLU A 135 -3.73 -3.47 -28.80
CA GLU A 135 -2.63 -4.36 -29.22
C GLU A 135 -1.86 -4.97 -28.05
N ASN A 136 -1.94 -4.38 -26.85
CA ASN A 136 -1.25 -4.86 -25.64
C ASN A 136 -2.22 -5.14 -24.46
N MET A 137 -3.54 -5.17 -24.73
CA MET A 137 -4.56 -5.28 -23.70
C MET A 137 -4.54 -6.67 -23.03
N PRO A 138 -4.44 -6.75 -21.69
CA PRO A 138 -4.46 -8.03 -20.98
C PRO A 138 -5.84 -8.69 -21.04
N ASP A 139 -5.89 -10.02 -20.95
CA ASP A 139 -7.11 -10.82 -21.06
C ASP A 139 -8.20 -10.40 -20.07
N CYS A 140 -7.83 -10.04 -18.83
CA CYS A 140 -8.74 -9.37 -17.90
C CYS A 140 -8.08 -8.19 -17.18
N ILE A 141 -8.92 -7.29 -16.67
CA ILE A 141 -8.54 -6.23 -15.73
C ILE A 141 -9.43 -6.41 -14.50
N VAL A 142 -8.87 -6.95 -13.41
CA VAL A 142 -9.65 -7.41 -12.25
C VAL A 142 -9.15 -6.80 -10.92
N HIS A 143 -10.07 -6.28 -10.12
CA HIS A 143 -9.81 -5.72 -8.80
C HIS A 143 -10.24 -6.68 -7.68
N GLY A 144 -9.27 -7.18 -6.92
CA GLY A 144 -9.51 -8.00 -5.73
C GLY A 144 -9.79 -7.17 -4.48
N THR A 145 -10.99 -7.32 -3.93
CA THR A 145 -11.48 -6.61 -2.74
C THR A 145 -12.07 -7.62 -1.73
N ILE A 146 -12.74 -7.12 -0.69
CA ILE A 146 -13.46 -7.97 0.27
C ILE A 146 -14.98 -7.82 0.11
N LYS A 147 -15.74 -8.91 0.31
CA LYS A 147 -17.19 -8.99 0.13
C LYS A 147 -17.95 -7.91 0.92
N SER A 148 -17.50 -7.58 2.13
CA SER A 148 -18.06 -6.51 2.97
C SER A 148 -17.85 -5.08 2.45
N LYS A 149 -17.10 -4.89 1.36
CA LYS A 149 -16.96 -3.61 0.65
C LYS A 149 -17.73 -3.54 -0.66
N ILE A 150 -18.27 -4.66 -1.18
CA ILE A 150 -19.05 -4.66 -2.42
C ILE A 150 -20.25 -3.69 -2.36
N PRO A 151 -21.07 -3.61 -1.29
CA PRO A 151 -22.18 -2.64 -1.25
C PRO A 151 -21.73 -1.17 -1.32
N LEU A 152 -20.54 -0.84 -0.81
CA LEU A 152 -19.96 0.51 -0.91
C LEU A 152 -19.42 0.78 -2.33
N ILE A 153 -18.74 -0.21 -2.93
CA ILE A 153 -18.16 -0.09 -4.26
C ILE A 153 -19.26 -0.06 -5.34
N MET A 154 -20.35 -0.82 -5.19
CA MET A 154 -21.52 -0.75 -6.10
C MET A 154 -22.30 0.57 -5.98
N LYS A 155 -22.12 1.35 -4.89
CA LYS A 155 -22.69 2.70 -4.75
C LYS A 155 -21.74 3.80 -5.22
N GLY A 156 -20.44 3.65 -4.99
CA GLY A 156 -19.44 4.71 -5.18
C GLY A 156 -18.45 4.50 -6.32
N GLY A 157 -18.35 3.31 -6.91
CA GLY A 157 -17.27 2.93 -7.83
C GLY A 157 -15.99 2.46 -7.11
N LEU A 158 -15.00 2.07 -7.91
CA LEU A 158 -13.64 1.79 -7.43
C LEU A 158 -12.84 3.08 -7.31
N SER A 159 -12.14 3.29 -6.18
CA SER A 159 -11.34 4.49 -5.96
C SER A 159 -9.86 4.18 -5.70
N ARG A 160 -8.97 5.09 -6.14
CA ARG A 160 -7.54 5.08 -5.81
C ARG A 160 -7.27 5.31 -4.31
N MET A 161 -8.27 5.77 -3.56
CA MET A 161 -8.14 6.16 -2.15
C MET A 161 -6.98 7.16 -1.99
N ALA A 162 -6.03 6.92 -1.08
CA ALA A 162 -4.86 7.78 -0.89
C ALA A 162 -3.71 7.56 -1.89
N ARG A 163 -3.84 6.64 -2.86
CA ARG A 163 -2.80 6.37 -3.88
C ARG A 163 -2.96 7.28 -5.09
N THR A 164 -1.95 7.31 -5.95
CA THR A 164 -2.05 7.96 -7.28
C THR A 164 -2.95 7.20 -8.26
N HIS A 165 -3.03 5.86 -8.16
CA HIS A 165 -3.78 5.01 -9.09
C HIS A 165 -4.68 4.00 -8.38
N ILE A 166 -5.76 3.59 -9.05
CA ILE A 166 -6.49 2.34 -8.79
C ILE A 166 -5.60 1.18 -9.29
N HIS A 167 -5.52 0.09 -8.52
CA HIS A 167 -4.70 -1.08 -8.84
C HIS A 167 -5.55 -2.27 -9.23
N PHE A 168 -5.17 -2.93 -10.32
CA PHE A 168 -5.79 -4.13 -10.87
C PHE A 168 -4.73 -5.20 -11.12
N ALA A 169 -5.14 -6.47 -11.14
CA ALA A 169 -4.33 -7.57 -11.65
C ALA A 169 -4.83 -7.96 -13.05
N THR A 170 -3.95 -8.62 -13.82
CA THR A 170 -4.27 -9.25 -15.11
C THR A 170 -4.86 -10.67 -14.97
N GLY A 171 -5.02 -11.14 -13.74
CA GLY A 171 -5.54 -12.47 -13.39
C GLY A 171 -5.69 -12.68 -11.89
N LEU A 172 -6.37 -13.77 -11.51
CA LEU A 172 -6.63 -14.14 -10.11
C LEU A 172 -5.37 -14.72 -9.43
N PRO A 173 -5.26 -14.71 -8.09
CA PRO A 173 -4.11 -15.28 -7.37
C PRO A 173 -3.91 -16.80 -7.51
N SER A 174 -4.86 -17.50 -8.13
CA SER A 174 -4.77 -18.91 -8.50
C SER A 174 -4.07 -19.13 -9.84
N ASP A 175 -3.93 -18.09 -10.65
CA ASP A 175 -3.18 -18.13 -11.91
C ASP A 175 -1.67 -18.10 -11.62
N LYS A 176 -0.94 -19.08 -12.15
CA LYS A 176 0.51 -19.20 -11.98
C LYS A 176 1.30 -18.25 -12.87
N ALA A 177 0.69 -17.70 -13.92
CA ALA A 177 1.34 -16.77 -14.86
C ALA A 177 1.37 -15.32 -14.33
N VAL A 178 0.52 -14.96 -13.36
CA VAL A 178 0.27 -13.57 -12.98
C VAL A 178 0.84 -13.23 -11.59
N ILE A 179 1.66 -12.16 -11.51
CA ILE A 179 2.10 -11.56 -10.25
C ILE A 179 0.93 -10.81 -9.61
N SER A 180 -0.05 -11.54 -9.07
CA SER A 180 -1.29 -10.93 -8.59
C SER A 180 -1.02 -10.00 -7.39
N GLY A 181 -1.25 -8.70 -7.61
CA GLY A 181 -1.10 -7.65 -6.60
C GLY A 181 -2.13 -7.75 -5.46
N MET A 182 -3.15 -8.60 -5.61
CA MET A 182 -4.21 -8.81 -4.62
C MET A 182 -3.68 -9.26 -3.25
N ARG A 183 -4.53 -9.07 -2.23
CA ARG A 183 -4.31 -9.57 -0.87
C ARG A 183 -4.85 -11.00 -0.77
N THR A 184 -4.21 -11.84 0.03
CA THR A 184 -4.70 -13.19 0.37
C THR A 184 -6.08 -13.18 1.05
N THR A 185 -6.45 -12.05 1.65
CA THR A 185 -7.76 -11.79 2.25
C THR A 185 -8.85 -11.39 1.26
N ALA A 186 -8.57 -11.35 -0.06
CA ALA A 186 -9.57 -11.00 -1.06
C ALA A 186 -10.53 -12.17 -1.30
N ASP A 187 -11.82 -11.93 -1.11
CA ASP A 187 -12.94 -12.88 -1.30
C ASP A 187 -14.01 -12.35 -2.25
N ALA A 188 -13.75 -11.22 -2.94
CA ALA A 188 -14.56 -10.71 -4.04
C ALA A 188 -13.68 -10.09 -5.15
N PHE A 189 -14.09 -10.29 -6.40
CA PHE A 189 -13.36 -9.88 -7.60
C PHE A 189 -14.29 -9.07 -8.52
N ILE A 190 -13.87 -7.86 -8.88
CA ILE A 190 -14.61 -6.97 -9.78
C ILE A 190 -13.85 -6.90 -11.09
N TYR A 191 -14.47 -7.38 -12.16
CA TYR A 191 -13.91 -7.35 -13.52
C TYR A 191 -14.38 -6.08 -14.22
N ILE A 192 -13.47 -5.42 -14.94
CA ILE A 192 -13.75 -4.20 -15.67
C ILE A 192 -14.05 -4.51 -17.13
N ASP A 193 -15.15 -3.94 -17.64
CA ASP A 193 -15.41 -3.84 -19.09
C ASP A 193 -14.37 -2.89 -19.69
N LYS A 194 -13.19 -3.44 -19.93
CA LYS A 194 -11.99 -2.76 -20.42
C LYS A 194 -12.21 -2.10 -21.78
N VAL A 195 -13.05 -2.69 -22.64
CA VAL A 195 -13.34 -2.18 -23.98
C VAL A 195 -14.20 -0.93 -23.90
N LYS A 196 -15.30 -0.97 -23.12
CA LYS A 196 -16.12 0.21 -22.86
C LYS A 196 -15.36 1.28 -22.09
N ALA A 197 -14.63 0.90 -21.04
CA ALA A 197 -13.87 1.84 -20.22
C ALA A 197 -12.87 2.64 -21.04
N ILE A 198 -12.07 1.99 -21.90
CA ILE A 198 -11.11 2.67 -22.79
C ILE A 198 -11.84 3.53 -23.83
N LYS A 199 -12.94 3.04 -24.42
CA LYS A 199 -13.76 3.80 -25.38
C LYS A 199 -14.34 5.09 -24.77
N ASP A 200 -14.80 5.00 -23.53
CA ASP A 200 -15.43 6.10 -22.79
C ASP A 200 -14.38 6.97 -22.04
N GLY A 201 -13.08 6.83 -22.37
CA GLY A 201 -12.00 7.75 -21.95
C GLY A 201 -11.18 7.34 -20.73
N ILE A 202 -11.42 6.17 -20.12
CA ILE A 202 -10.67 5.69 -18.96
C ILE A 202 -9.31 5.14 -19.41
N GLU A 203 -8.24 5.89 -19.12
CA GLU A 203 -6.87 5.44 -19.39
C GLU A 203 -6.44 4.33 -18.42
N PHE A 204 -5.85 3.26 -18.96
CA PHE A 204 -5.16 2.23 -18.21
C PHE A 204 -3.69 2.15 -18.63
N TYR A 205 -2.84 1.72 -17.72
CA TYR A 205 -1.40 1.55 -17.95
C TYR A 205 -0.90 0.25 -17.29
N LEU A 206 0.16 -0.33 -17.85
CA LEU A 206 0.85 -1.49 -17.30
C LEU A 206 2.16 -1.03 -16.65
N SER A 207 2.41 -1.46 -15.41
CA SER A 207 3.71 -1.26 -14.74
C SER A 207 4.74 -2.29 -15.18
N GLU A 208 6.02 -1.99 -14.89
CA GLU A 208 7.18 -2.89 -15.09
C GLU A 208 7.00 -4.28 -14.45
N ASN A 209 6.11 -4.44 -13.46
CA ASN A 209 5.80 -5.70 -12.80
C ASN A 209 4.43 -6.30 -13.17
N GLY A 210 3.84 -5.90 -14.30
CA GLY A 210 2.60 -6.47 -14.84
C GLY A 210 1.33 -6.11 -14.07
N VAL A 211 1.37 -5.06 -13.24
CA VAL A 211 0.18 -4.57 -12.51
C VAL A 211 -0.49 -3.50 -13.35
N VAL A 212 -1.81 -3.63 -13.54
CA VAL A 212 -2.59 -2.64 -14.30
C VAL A 212 -3.01 -1.50 -13.36
N LEU A 213 -2.83 -0.28 -13.84
CA LEU A 213 -3.06 0.98 -13.12
C LEU A 213 -4.03 1.86 -13.90
N SER A 214 -4.83 2.66 -13.20
CA SER A 214 -5.63 3.73 -13.80
C SER A 214 -5.80 4.90 -12.82
N GLU A 215 -5.79 6.13 -13.33
CA GLU A 215 -6.18 7.33 -12.57
C GLU A 215 -7.70 7.48 -12.46
N GLY A 216 -8.47 6.61 -13.11
CA GLY A 216 -9.93 6.69 -13.21
C GLY A 216 -10.40 7.61 -14.32
N LEU A 217 -11.73 7.67 -14.51
CA LEU A 217 -12.38 8.53 -15.48
C LEU A 217 -12.02 10.00 -15.18
N ASP A 218 -11.60 10.75 -16.20
CA ASP A 218 -11.18 12.16 -16.11
C ASP A 218 -10.15 12.45 -15.00
N LYS A 219 -9.28 11.46 -14.68
CA LYS A 219 -8.30 11.49 -13.57
C LYS A 219 -8.91 11.77 -12.18
N SER A 220 -10.22 11.59 -12.04
CA SER A 220 -10.99 11.77 -10.79
C SER A 220 -10.54 10.88 -9.62
N GLY A 221 -9.74 9.85 -9.90
CA GLY A 221 -9.42 8.79 -8.95
C GLY A 221 -10.51 7.73 -8.82
N LEU A 222 -11.49 7.70 -9.74
CA LEU A 222 -12.70 6.89 -9.65
C LEU A 222 -13.01 6.13 -10.95
N ILE A 223 -13.48 4.89 -10.84
CA ILE A 223 -14.11 4.12 -11.94
C ILE A 223 -15.52 3.73 -11.49
N PRO A 224 -16.58 4.35 -12.07
CA PRO A 224 -17.97 4.07 -11.72
C PRO A 224 -18.40 2.60 -11.97
N PRO A 225 -19.44 2.10 -11.27
CA PRO A 225 -19.94 0.73 -11.45
C PRO A 225 -20.49 0.41 -12.85
N SER A 226 -20.79 1.43 -13.65
CA SER A 226 -21.19 1.30 -15.06
C SER A 226 -20.11 0.71 -15.98
N TYR A 227 -18.89 0.52 -15.47
CA TYR A 227 -17.75 -0.10 -16.15
C TYR A 227 -17.37 -1.46 -15.56
N PHE A 228 -18.17 -2.02 -14.65
CA PHE A 228 -17.95 -3.37 -14.14
C PHE A 228 -18.65 -4.37 -15.07
N GLU A 229 -17.88 -5.29 -15.66
CA GLU A 229 -18.40 -6.39 -16.49
C GLU A 229 -19.19 -7.37 -15.61
N LYS A 230 -18.60 -7.75 -14.47
CA LYS A 230 -19.16 -8.69 -13.50
C LYS A 230 -18.49 -8.56 -12.13
N VAL A 231 -19.18 -9.04 -11.10
CA VAL A 231 -18.64 -9.20 -9.75
C VAL A 231 -18.74 -10.68 -9.36
N GLU A 232 -17.61 -11.31 -9.14
CA GLU A 232 -17.52 -12.69 -8.65
C GLU A 232 -17.18 -12.68 -7.16
N LEU A 233 -17.74 -13.62 -6.41
CA LEU A 233 -17.29 -13.92 -5.06
C LEU A 233 -16.35 -15.12 -5.12
N LYS A 234 -15.33 -15.14 -4.26
CA LYS A 234 -14.51 -16.33 -4.10
C LYS A 234 -15.39 -17.43 -3.50
N ASN A 235 -15.63 -18.50 -4.26
CA ASN A 235 -16.25 -19.69 -3.71
C ASN A 235 -15.38 -20.23 -2.58
N ILE A 236 -15.98 -20.30 -1.39
CA ILE A 236 -15.45 -21.07 -0.28
C ILE A 236 -16.23 -22.38 -0.33
N ASP A 237 -15.69 -23.32 -1.10
CA ASP A 237 -16.11 -24.72 -1.00
C ASP A 237 -15.84 -25.18 0.45
N LYS A 238 -16.77 -25.95 1.00
CA LYS A 238 -16.85 -26.27 2.44
C LYS A 238 -15.93 -27.42 2.84
#